data_AF-A0A3R6QAE8-F1
#
_entry.id   AF-A0A3R6QAE8-F1
#
_cell.length_a   1.000
_cell.length_b   1.000
_cell.length_c   1.000
_cell.angle_alpha   90.00
_cell.angle_beta   90.00
_cell.angle_gamma   90.00
#
_symmetry.space_group_name_H-M   'P 1'
#
loop_
_entity.id
_entity.type
_entity.pdbx_description
1 polymer ?
#
loop_
_entity_poly.entity_id
_entity_poly.type
_entity_poly.pdbx_seq_one_letter_code
_entity_poly.pdbx_strand_id
1 'polypeptide(L)'
;MDCQDKIYSEEYEDYIVEYGSWSELVSEQYQTDCYQLADFRFAVVYLEGSAVDESRRNAELVIPRCFGLLSSTQTLEETGAARVRRQSQLELFGQGVMFGIVDTGDGV
;
A
#
# COMPACT_ATOMS: atom_id res chain seq x y z
N MET A 1 -2.05 18.47 14.95
CA MET A 1 -1.43 17.65 13.90
C MET A 1 -2.55 17.09 13.08
N ASP A 2 -2.58 17.37 11.78
CA ASP A 2 -3.60 16.77 10.91
C ASP A 2 -3.25 15.30 10.62
N CYS A 3 -4.12 14.57 9.93
CA CYS A 3 -3.87 13.15 9.67
C CYS A 3 -2.68 12.93 8.74
N GLN A 4 -2.44 13.84 7.78
CA GLN A 4 -1.31 13.72 6.87
C GLN A 4 0.01 13.87 7.62
N ASP A 5 0.11 14.84 8.52
CA ASP A 5 1.28 15.04 9.38
C ASP A 5 1.60 13.79 10.23
N LYS A 6 0.57 13.09 10.73
CA LYS A 6 0.74 11.86 11.52
C LYS A 6 1.39 10.74 10.72
N ILE A 7 1.02 10.59 9.45
CA ILE A 7 1.56 9.56 8.55
C ILE A 7 3.07 9.74 8.32
N TYR A 8 3.55 10.98 8.34
CA TYR A 8 4.98 11.29 8.15
C TYR A 8 5.77 11.41 9.47
N SER A 9 5.12 11.21 10.61
CA SER A 9 5.73 11.41 11.93
C SER A 9 6.37 10.13 12.46
N GLU A 10 7.57 10.26 13.03
CA GLU A 10 8.24 9.18 13.79
C GLU A 10 7.59 8.94 15.17
N GLU A 11 6.66 9.82 15.59
CA GLU A 11 5.90 9.65 16.85
C GLU A 11 4.67 8.74 16.67
N TYR A 12 4.30 8.42 15.42
CA TYR A 12 3.16 7.59 15.08
C TYR A 12 3.61 6.29 14.42
N GLU A 13 2.82 5.25 14.61
CA GLU A 13 3.06 3.92 14.08
C GLU A 13 1.88 3.47 13.21
N ASP A 14 2.22 2.79 12.12
CA ASP A 14 1.28 2.29 11.13
C ASP A 14 0.86 0.86 11.44
N TYR A 15 -0.44 0.59 11.35
CA TYR A 15 -0.97 -0.76 11.53
C TYR A 15 -2.04 -1.10 10.50
N ILE A 16 -1.94 -2.30 9.94
CA ILE A 16 -3.04 -2.92 9.19
C ILE A 16 -3.95 -3.60 10.19
N VAL A 17 -5.24 -3.31 10.09
CA VAL A 17 -6.25 -3.83 11.01
C VAL A 17 -7.47 -4.32 10.26
N GLU A 18 -8.15 -5.32 10.81
CA GLU A 18 -9.46 -5.76 10.34
C GLU A 18 -10.56 -4.99 11.06
N TYR A 19 -11.52 -4.46 10.31
CA TYR A 19 -12.71 -3.86 10.86
C TYR A 19 -13.95 -4.67 10.52
N GLY A 20 -15.00 -4.49 11.32
CA GLY A 20 -16.28 -5.16 11.15
C GLY A 20 -17.06 -4.68 9.92
N SER A 21 -18.37 -4.89 9.90
CA SER A 21 -19.19 -4.64 8.70
C SER A 21 -19.33 -3.17 8.28
N TRP A 22 -18.91 -2.21 9.11
CA TRP A 22 -19.10 -0.78 8.88
C TRP A 22 -17.80 -0.03 9.09
N SER A 23 -17.40 0.78 8.11
CA SER A 23 -16.16 1.57 8.14
C SER A 23 -16.12 2.59 9.27
N GLU A 24 -17.28 3.04 9.74
CA GLU A 24 -17.44 3.98 10.84
C GLU A 24 -16.97 3.40 12.18
N LEU A 25 -16.88 2.07 12.28
CA LEU A 25 -16.38 1.40 13.49
C LEU A 25 -14.87 1.49 13.65
N VAL A 26 -14.11 1.84 12.59
CA VAL A 26 -12.65 1.95 12.69
C VAL A 26 -12.26 2.98 13.75
N SER A 27 -12.91 4.16 13.75
CA SER A 27 -12.67 5.21 14.74
C SER A 27 -12.94 4.74 16.16
N GLU A 28 -14.05 4.04 16.39
CA GLU A 28 -14.44 3.57 17.73
C GLU A 28 -13.53 2.44 18.21
N GLN A 29 -13.29 1.44 17.36
CA GLN A 29 -12.53 0.24 17.70
C GLN A 29 -11.05 0.55 17.95
N TYR A 30 -10.45 1.41 17.13
CA TYR A 30 -9.02 1.72 17.20
C TYR A 30 -8.71 3.05 17.89
N GLN A 31 -9.74 3.81 18.27
CA GLN A 31 -9.64 5.08 18.98
C GLN A 31 -8.80 6.12 18.20
N THR A 32 -9.01 6.18 16.88
CA THR A 32 -8.31 7.12 15.99
C THR A 32 -9.19 7.59 14.85
N ASP A 33 -9.20 8.89 14.60
CA ASP A 33 -9.85 9.47 13.41
C ASP A 33 -8.89 9.58 12.21
N CYS A 34 -7.66 9.07 12.36
CA CYS A 34 -6.67 9.03 11.29
C CYS A 34 -6.50 7.58 10.83
N TYR A 35 -7.19 7.25 9.73
CA TYR A 35 -7.14 5.95 9.10
C TYR A 35 -7.43 6.04 7.60
N GLN A 36 -7.03 5.02 6.86
CA GLN A 36 -7.35 4.84 5.44
C GLN A 36 -7.97 3.47 5.24
N LEU A 37 -9.11 3.39 4.54
CA LEU A 37 -9.70 2.11 4.15
C LEU A 37 -8.87 1.51 3.01
N ALA A 38 -8.38 0.29 3.20
CA ALA A 38 -7.64 -0.45 2.19
C ALA A 38 -8.59 -1.27 1.30
N ASP A 39 -9.61 -1.88 1.90
CA ASP A 39 -10.72 -2.53 1.22
C ASP A 39 -11.99 -2.55 2.10
N PHE A 40 -12.90 -3.50 1.86
CA PHE A 40 -14.14 -3.64 2.63
C PHE A 40 -13.97 -4.28 4.03
N ARG A 41 -12.76 -4.72 4.38
CA ARG A 41 -12.43 -5.46 5.61
C ARG A 41 -11.21 -4.89 6.32
N PHE A 42 -10.28 -4.27 5.59
CA PHE A 42 -9.01 -3.80 6.12
C PHE A 42 -8.90 -2.29 6.08
N ALA A 43 -8.31 -1.74 7.14
CA ALA A 43 -7.89 -0.35 7.21
C ALA A 43 -6.42 -0.26 7.63
N VAL A 44 -5.78 0.85 7.26
CA VAL A 44 -4.52 1.30 7.84
C VAL A 44 -4.86 2.35 8.88
N VAL A 45 -4.48 2.13 10.14
CA VAL A 45 -4.66 3.08 11.25
C VAL A 45 -3.32 3.66 11.67
N TYR A 46 -3.34 4.94 12.06
CA TYR A 46 -2.16 5.67 12.52
C TYR A 46 -2.33 5.99 14.00
N LEU A 47 -1.53 5.35 14.84
CA LEU A 47 -1.62 5.43 16.31
C LEU A 47 -0.36 6.07 16.88
N GLU A 48 -0.51 6.90 17.91
CA GLU A 48 0.64 7.47 18.61
C GLU A 48 1.42 6.34 19.32
N GLY A 49 2.72 6.22 19.06
CA GLY A 49 3.52 5.07 19.52
C GLY A 49 3.52 4.90 21.04
N SER A 50 3.51 6.01 21.78
CA SER A 50 3.41 5.99 23.25
C SER A 50 2.05 5.51 23.78
N ALA A 51 1.01 5.47 22.95
CA ALA A 51 -0.32 4.99 23.31
C ALA A 51 -0.55 3.50 22.98
N VAL A 52 0.43 2.82 22.37
CA VAL A 52 0.33 1.41 21.97
C VAL A 52 1.26 0.54 22.81
N ASP A 53 0.68 -0.16 23.79
CA ASP A 53 1.41 -1.15 24.58
C ASP A 53 1.64 -2.48 23.83
N GLU A 54 2.55 -3.30 24.35
CA GLU A 54 2.91 -4.60 23.76
C GLU A 54 1.73 -5.58 23.71
N SER A 55 0.78 -5.50 24.65
CA SER A 55 -0.36 -6.41 24.70
C SER A 55 -1.32 -6.15 23.55
N ARG A 56 -1.63 -4.87 23.31
CA ARG A 56 -2.45 -4.41 22.20
C ARG A 56 -1.78 -4.73 20.86
N ARG A 57 -0.49 -4.43 20.76
CA ARG A 57 0.32 -4.72 19.56
C ARG A 57 0.29 -6.19 19.16
N ASN A 58 0.40 -7.10 20.13
CA ASN A 58 0.45 -8.54 19.86
C ASN A 58 -0.92 -9.19 19.64
N ALA A 59 -2.01 -8.55 20.07
CA ALA A 59 -3.34 -9.14 20.04
C ALA A 59 -4.14 -8.76 18.77
N GLU A 60 -4.04 -7.51 18.31
CA GLU A 60 -4.98 -6.98 17.32
C GLU A 60 -4.33 -6.15 16.18
N LEU A 61 -3.05 -5.78 16.30
CA LEU A 61 -2.41 -4.86 15.36
C LEU A 61 -1.37 -5.58 14.48
N VAL A 62 -1.47 -5.42 13.16
CA VAL A 62 -0.49 -5.99 12.23
C VAL A 62 0.46 -4.90 11.74
N ILE A 63 1.74 -5.01 12.10
CA ILE A 63 2.79 -4.11 11.59
C ILE A 63 3.00 -4.40 10.08
N PRO A 64 2.88 -3.40 9.19
CA PRO A 64 3.15 -3.56 7.77
C PRO A 64 4.56 -4.09 7.51
N ARG A 65 4.70 -4.97 6.52
CA ARG A 65 6.02 -5.41 6.05
C ARG A 65 6.59 -4.37 5.09
N CYS A 66 7.83 -3.96 5.30
CA CYS A 66 8.55 -3.10 4.36
C CYS A 66 9.11 -3.92 3.19
N PHE A 67 8.89 -3.44 1.96
CA PHE A 67 9.47 -4.00 0.74
C PHE A 67 10.62 -3.10 0.27
N GLY A 68 11.77 -3.71 -0.03
CA GLY A 68 12.91 -3.00 -0.61
C GLY A 68 12.81 -2.90 -2.13
N LEU A 69 13.63 -2.02 -2.72
CA LEU A 69 13.73 -1.90 -4.17
C LEU A 69 14.22 -3.21 -4.79
N LEU A 70 13.52 -3.68 -5.82
CA LEU A 70 13.99 -4.79 -6.64
C LEU A 70 15.04 -4.27 -7.62
N SER A 71 16.22 -4.87 -7.62
CA SER A 71 17.25 -4.58 -8.62
C SER A 71 16.76 -5.06 -9.99
N SER A 72 16.41 -4.12 -10.87
CA SER A 72 15.99 -4.46 -12.24
C SER A 72 17.21 -4.54 -13.16
N THR A 73 17.59 -5.74 -13.55
CA THR A 73 18.21 -5.96 -14.86
C THR A 73 17.46 -7.11 -15.51
N GLN A 74 16.75 -6.83 -16.61
CA GLN A 74 16.68 -7.69 -17.79
C GLN A 74 15.99 -6.97 -18.95
N THR A 75 16.58 -7.16 -20.12
CA THR A 75 16.44 -6.34 -21.31
C THR A 75 15.20 -6.76 -22.12
N LEU A 76 14.53 -5.84 -22.84
CA LEU A 76 13.40 -6.14 -23.74
C LEU A 76 13.68 -7.29 -24.76
N GLU A 77 14.96 -7.57 -25.02
CA GLU A 77 15.46 -8.69 -25.83
C GLU A 77 15.07 -10.06 -25.24
N GLU A 78 15.11 -10.21 -23.92
CA GLU A 78 15.00 -11.51 -23.22
C GLU A 78 13.55 -11.99 -23.10
N THR A 79 12.60 -11.05 -23.09
CA THR A 79 11.16 -11.35 -23.05
C THR A 79 10.57 -11.65 -24.44
N GLY A 80 11.33 -11.43 -25.50
CA GLY A 80 10.85 -11.60 -26.88
C GLY A 80 9.79 -10.57 -27.32
N ALA A 81 9.50 -9.55 -26.49
CA ALA A 81 8.50 -8.52 -26.78
C ALA A 81 8.74 -7.82 -28.12
N ALA A 82 10.01 -7.63 -28.49
CA ALA A 82 10.39 -7.04 -29.78
C ALA A 82 9.93 -7.90 -30.99
N ARG A 83 9.83 -9.24 -30.86
CA ARG A 83 9.33 -10.12 -31.92
C ARG A 83 7.84 -9.96 -32.12
N VAL A 84 7.07 -9.89 -31.04
CA VAL A 84 5.61 -9.69 -31.07
C VAL A 84 5.26 -8.34 -31.69
N ARG A 85 5.95 -7.26 -31.30
CA ARG A 85 5.74 -5.92 -31.90
C ARG A 85 6.03 -5.83 -33.40
N ARG A 86 6.89 -6.71 -33.94
CA ARG A 86 7.21 -6.74 -35.38
C ARG A 86 6.14 -7.44 -36.23
N GLN A 87 5.18 -8.13 -35.62
CA GLN A 87 4.07 -8.76 -36.34
C GLN A 87 2.89 -7.80 -36.40
N SER A 88 2.80 -7.06 -37.51
CA SER A 88 1.78 -6.03 -37.73
C SER A 88 0.33 -6.54 -37.66
N GLN A 89 0.11 -7.85 -37.83
CA GLN A 89 -1.21 -8.46 -37.73
C GLN A 89 -1.74 -8.64 -36.29
N LEU A 90 -0.86 -8.58 -35.27
CA LEU A 90 -1.26 -8.83 -33.89
C LEU A 90 -1.82 -7.59 -33.19
N GLU A 91 -1.43 -6.38 -33.62
CA GLU A 91 -1.89 -5.09 -33.08
C GLU A 91 -1.83 -4.94 -31.53
N LEU A 92 -0.93 -5.68 -30.86
CA LEU A 92 -0.79 -5.68 -29.40
C LEU A 92 0.13 -4.56 -28.92
N PHE A 93 -0.40 -3.35 -28.70
CA PHE A 93 0.36 -2.21 -28.16
C PHE A 93 -0.14 -1.72 -26.79
N GLY A 94 -1.00 -2.48 -26.13
CA GLY A 94 -1.52 -2.15 -24.80
C GLY A 94 -2.76 -1.24 -24.83
N GLN A 95 -3.41 -1.06 -25.98
CA GLN A 95 -4.70 -0.36 -26.05
C GLN A 95 -5.72 -1.05 -25.14
N GLY A 96 -6.39 -0.28 -24.29
CA GLY A 96 -7.36 -0.80 -23.32
C GLY A 96 -6.75 -1.49 -22.09
N VAL A 97 -5.42 -1.46 -21.94
CA VAL A 97 -4.72 -2.04 -20.77
C VAL A 97 -4.27 -0.92 -19.83
N MET A 98 -4.53 -1.10 -18.52
CA MET A 98 -4.04 -0.22 -17.46
C MET A 98 -2.88 -0.90 -16.72
N PHE A 99 -1.79 -0.17 -16.54
CA PHE A 99 -0.65 -0.59 -15.72
C PHE A 99 -0.65 0.21 -14.41
N GLY A 100 -0.83 -0.47 -13.28
CA GLY A 100 -0.62 0.10 -11.95
C GLY A 100 0.82 -0.14 -11.53
N ILE A 101 1.56 0.93 -11.27
CA ILE A 101 2.95 0.86 -10.79
C ILE A 101 2.96 1.47 -9.39
N VAL A 102 3.39 0.68 -8.41
CA VAL A 102 3.65 1.11 -7.03
C VAL A 102 5.15 1.01 -6.83
N ASP A 103 5.82 2.15 -6.95
CA ASP A 103 7.26 2.30 -6.82
C ASP A 103 7.54 3.65 -6.14
N THR A 104 8.80 4.05 -6.01
CA THR A 104 9.20 5.32 -5.40
C THR A 104 8.87 6.56 -6.23
N GLY A 105 8.12 6.41 -7.32
CA GLY A 105 7.83 7.46 -8.31
C GLY A 105 8.88 7.56 -9.41
N ASP A 106 8.62 8.42 -10.41
CA ASP A 106 9.41 8.57 -11.65
C ASP A 106 10.40 9.76 -11.61
N GLY A 107 10.73 10.26 -10.41
CA GLY A 107 11.78 11.28 -10.23
C GLY A 107 11.58 12.60 -10.98
N VAL A 108 10.35 13.10 -11.09
CA VAL A 108 10.05 14.45 -11.62
C VAL A 108 10.30 15.54 -10.57
#